data_AF-A0AAU9CA89-F1
#
_entry.id   AF-A0AAU9CA89-F1
#
_cell.length_a   1.000
_cell.length_b   1.000
_cell.length_c   1.000
_cell.angle_alpha   90.00
_cell.angle_beta   90.00
_cell.angle_gamma   90.00
#
_symmetry.space_group_name_H-M   'P 1'
#
loop_
_entity.id
_entity.type
_entity.pdbx_description
1 polymer ?
#
loop_
_entity_poly.entity_id
_entity_poly.type
_entity_poly.pdbx_seq_one_letter_code
_entity_poly.pdbx_strand_id
1 'polypeptide(L)'
;MGSFLRLAVLGLFISLVFGCSKKSEKSESKINENQIIEGPENIAYKIVSFEKKHLDQPPLLTITVSYPEFVSANSQKTRDNINQKIASHFGASDINEIETKIDKYIGLYKRFRRKKGIDSLSKHTSNFYERVLYLSPNALSLSFESNGLNSERQFERLRLFLLDPKTGKSQTLDNFLKPGYDEKLTNLGESIFRKKQGLTTDENLFKAGFLFEGNRFYLSDNSALTEDGILFYYNPGKITDNMVEGYELKIPLDSLQTLIQKKW
;
A
#
# COMPACT_ATOMS: atom_id res chain seq x y z
N MET A 1 -77.77 -22.73 -13.82
CA MET A 1 -77.62 -24.16 -14.20
C MET A 1 -76.25 -24.29 -14.85
N GLY A 2 -75.21 -24.70 -14.10
CA GLY A 2 -74.70 -26.08 -14.05
C GLY A 2 -73.87 -26.35 -15.32
N SER A 3 -72.58 -26.69 -15.30
CA SER A 3 -71.88 -27.62 -14.42
C SER A 3 -70.35 -27.44 -14.50
N PHE A 4 -69.74 -27.95 -13.44
CA PHE A 4 -68.33 -28.14 -13.08
C PHE A 4 -67.37 -28.76 -14.11
N LEU A 5 -66.14 -28.22 -14.10
CA LEU A 5 -64.86 -28.89 -13.79
C LEU A 5 -64.37 -30.08 -14.66
N ARG A 6 -63.23 -29.88 -15.33
CA ARG A 6 -62.18 -30.92 -15.47
C ARG A 6 -60.79 -30.29 -15.26
N LEU A 7 -60.00 -31.00 -14.44
CA LEU A 7 -58.64 -30.72 -13.97
C LEU A 7 -57.55 -31.08 -15.00
N ALA A 8 -56.36 -30.51 -14.73
CA ALA A 8 -54.99 -30.96 -15.06
C ALA A 8 -54.55 -30.78 -16.53
N VAL A 9 -53.32 -30.37 -16.86
CA VAL A 9 -52.02 -30.72 -16.27
C VAL A 9 -51.03 -29.55 -16.37
N LEU A 10 -50.28 -29.42 -15.26
CA LEU A 10 -48.97 -28.82 -15.03
C LEU A 10 -48.05 -28.63 -16.26
N GLY A 11 -47.51 -27.42 -16.41
CA GLY A 11 -46.33 -27.12 -17.22
C GLY A 11 -45.54 -25.98 -16.58
N LEU A 12 -44.67 -26.33 -15.64
CA LEU A 12 -43.70 -25.41 -15.04
C LEU A 12 -42.71 -24.91 -16.13
N PHE A 13 -42.69 -23.61 -16.39
CA PHE A 13 -41.49 -22.94 -16.90
C PHE A 13 -40.96 -22.01 -15.82
N ILE A 14 -40.03 -22.54 -15.01
CA ILE A 14 -39.17 -21.73 -14.14
C ILE A 14 -38.10 -21.12 -15.04
N SER A 15 -38.25 -19.86 -15.39
CA SER A 15 -37.15 -19.05 -15.94
C SER A 15 -36.30 -18.55 -14.77
N LEU A 16 -35.20 -19.26 -14.51
CA LEU A 16 -34.09 -18.82 -13.66
C LEU A 16 -33.42 -17.59 -14.30
N VAL A 17 -33.79 -16.39 -13.84
CA VAL A 17 -32.99 -15.20 -14.09
C VAL A 17 -31.88 -15.16 -13.03
N PHE A 18 -30.71 -15.68 -13.39
CA PHE A 18 -29.46 -15.44 -12.66
C PHE A 18 -29.11 -13.95 -12.79
N GLY A 19 -29.61 -13.15 -11.86
CA GLY A 19 -29.12 -11.79 -11.63
C GLY A 19 -27.75 -11.84 -10.96
N CYS A 20 -26.69 -11.86 -11.76
CA CYS A 20 -25.33 -11.62 -11.27
C CYS A 20 -25.28 -10.26 -10.55
N SER A 21 -24.98 -10.29 -9.26
CA SER A 21 -24.62 -9.11 -8.47
C SER A 21 -23.38 -8.46 -9.11
N LYS A 22 -23.58 -7.29 -9.72
CA LYS A 22 -22.50 -6.50 -10.28
C LYS A 22 -21.65 -5.97 -9.13
N LYS A 23 -20.42 -6.49 -9.10
CA LYS A 23 -19.27 -6.14 -8.26
C LYS A 23 -19.13 -4.61 -8.12
N SER A 24 -18.88 -4.14 -6.90
CA SER A 24 -18.63 -2.73 -6.61
C SER A 24 -17.44 -2.22 -7.42
N GLU A 25 -17.69 -1.22 -8.26
CA GLU A 25 -16.64 -0.40 -8.85
C GLU A 25 -16.07 0.48 -7.75
N LYS A 26 -14.83 0.20 -7.35
CA LYS A 26 -14.00 1.11 -6.57
C LYS A 26 -13.76 2.32 -7.47
N SER A 27 -14.44 3.43 -7.19
CA SER A 27 -14.21 4.72 -7.84
C SER A 27 -12.76 5.16 -7.56
N GLU A 28 -11.84 4.88 -8.48
CA GLU A 28 -10.57 5.61 -8.56
C GLU A 28 -10.88 7.05 -8.97
N SER A 29 -10.86 7.97 -8.00
CA SER A 29 -10.89 9.39 -8.31
C SER A 29 -9.62 9.73 -9.10
N LYS A 30 -9.79 10.17 -10.34
CA LYS A 30 -8.68 10.74 -11.13
C LYS A 30 -8.26 12.04 -10.47
N ILE A 31 -7.26 11.98 -9.60
CA ILE A 31 -6.61 13.18 -9.05
C ILE A 31 -5.96 13.90 -10.24
N ASN A 32 -6.32 15.16 -10.45
CA ASN A 32 -5.71 16.01 -11.47
C ASN A 32 -4.26 16.32 -11.06
N GLU A 33 -3.29 16.04 -11.93
CA GLU A 33 -1.84 16.18 -11.68
C GLU A 33 -1.39 17.60 -11.26
N ASN A 34 -2.27 18.60 -11.32
CA ASN A 34 -1.98 19.97 -10.86
C ASN A 34 -2.87 20.46 -9.71
N GLN A 35 -3.71 19.60 -9.13
CA GLN A 35 -4.51 19.98 -7.97
C GLN A 35 -3.63 20.05 -6.71
N ILE A 36 -3.65 21.21 -6.05
CA ILE A 36 -3.08 21.36 -4.70
C ILE A 36 -4.06 20.73 -3.71
N ILE A 37 -3.52 19.85 -2.88
CA ILE A 37 -4.23 19.20 -1.78
C ILE A 37 -3.78 19.89 -0.49
N GLU A 38 -4.74 20.57 0.13
CA GLU A 38 -4.55 21.29 1.39
C GLU A 38 -4.57 20.31 2.58
N GLY A 39 -3.60 20.49 3.46
CA GLY A 39 -3.48 19.81 4.74
C GLY A 39 -3.52 20.78 5.92
N PRO A 40 -3.28 20.29 7.14
CA PRO A 40 -3.26 21.11 8.34
C PRO A 40 -2.02 22.03 8.36
N GLU A 41 -2.09 23.10 9.17
CA GLU A 41 -0.94 23.97 9.49
C GLU A 41 -0.15 24.44 8.25
N ASN A 42 -0.84 24.93 7.21
CA ASN A 42 -0.25 25.43 5.95
C ASN A 42 0.59 24.40 5.17
N ILE A 43 0.38 23.11 5.42
CA ILE A 43 0.98 22.03 4.64
C ILE A 43 0.11 21.79 3.43
N ALA A 44 0.68 21.84 2.24
CA ALA A 44 -0.01 21.47 1.02
C ALA A 44 0.94 20.75 0.07
N TYR A 45 0.39 19.85 -0.73
CA TYR A 45 1.15 19.11 -1.72
C TYR A 45 0.35 18.96 -3.01
N LYS A 46 1.04 18.75 -4.12
CA LYS A 46 0.45 18.32 -5.39
C LYS A 46 0.96 16.92 -5.70
N ILE A 47 0.24 16.20 -6.55
CA ILE A 47 0.70 14.91 -7.05
C ILE A 47 1.45 15.12 -8.35
N VAL A 48 2.74 14.80 -8.37
CA VAL A 48 3.51 14.71 -9.60
C VAL A 48 3.42 13.29 -10.13
N SER A 49 3.15 13.13 -11.42
CA SER A 49 3.19 11.83 -12.08
C SER A 49 3.79 11.93 -13.48
N PHE A 50 4.46 10.87 -13.90
CA PHE A 50 4.95 10.72 -15.25
C PHE A 50 5.06 9.24 -15.62
N GLU A 51 5.10 8.99 -16.93
CA GLU A 51 5.24 7.65 -17.50
C GLU A 51 6.36 7.65 -18.55
N LYS A 52 7.21 6.62 -18.53
CA LYS A 52 8.26 6.38 -19.52
C LYS A 52 8.00 5.06 -20.24
N LYS A 53 7.71 5.14 -21.54
CA LYS A 53 7.42 3.99 -22.41
C LYS A 53 8.53 3.78 -23.44
N HIS A 54 8.94 2.53 -23.61
CA HIS A 54 9.82 2.08 -24.69
C HIS A 54 9.22 0.82 -25.30
N LEU A 55 8.41 1.00 -26.35
CA LEU A 55 7.57 -0.07 -26.90
C LEU A 55 7.95 -0.46 -28.33
N ASP A 56 8.84 0.30 -28.97
CA ASP A 56 9.13 0.13 -30.39
C ASP A 56 10.24 -0.90 -30.66
N GLN A 57 11.07 -1.18 -29.65
CA GLN A 57 12.15 -2.17 -29.74
C GLN A 57 12.33 -2.88 -28.38
N PRO A 58 12.69 -4.18 -28.38
CA PRO A 58 13.08 -4.86 -27.15
C PRO A 58 14.22 -4.12 -26.42
N PRO A 59 14.19 -4.08 -25.07
CA PRO A 59 13.13 -4.60 -24.21
C PRO A 59 11.90 -3.69 -24.16
N LEU A 60 10.70 -4.28 -24.24
CA LEU A 60 9.45 -3.54 -24.05
C LEU A 60 9.33 -3.12 -22.57
N LEU A 61 9.35 -1.82 -22.31
CA LEU A 61 9.42 -1.26 -20.96
C LEU A 61 8.37 -0.18 -20.74
N THR A 62 7.67 -0.27 -19.61
CA THR A 62 6.83 0.80 -19.07
C THR A 62 7.24 1.07 -17.63
N ILE A 63 7.52 2.33 -17.32
CA ILE A 63 7.73 2.77 -15.95
C ILE A 63 6.72 3.87 -15.64
N THR A 64 5.99 3.71 -14.54
CA THR A 64 5.05 4.72 -14.04
C THR A 64 5.55 5.22 -12.70
N VAL A 65 5.54 6.53 -12.50
CA VAL A 65 5.94 7.15 -11.25
C VAL A 65 4.87 8.13 -10.80
N SER A 66 4.53 8.10 -9.51
CA SER A 66 3.72 9.14 -8.88
C SER A 66 4.19 9.38 -7.45
N TYR A 67 4.24 10.64 -7.02
CA TYR A 67 4.62 11.02 -5.67
C TYR A 67 4.03 12.38 -5.28
N PRO A 68 3.85 12.65 -3.97
CA PRO A 68 3.53 13.98 -3.48
C PRO A 68 4.76 14.89 -3.55
N GLU A 69 4.61 16.07 -4.13
CA GLU A 69 5.54 17.18 -3.97
C GLU A 69 4.91 18.20 -3.03
N PHE A 70 5.50 18.36 -1.84
CA PHE A 70 5.03 19.36 -0.88
C PHE A 70 5.41 20.75 -1.38
N VAL A 71 4.40 21.59 -1.60
CA VAL A 71 4.53 22.96 -2.14
C VAL A 71 4.57 24.00 -1.01
N SER A 72 3.97 23.69 0.14
CA SER A 72 4.03 24.50 1.35
C SER A 72 4.15 23.65 2.61
N ALA A 73 4.74 24.23 3.65
CA ALA A 73 4.79 23.73 5.02
C ALA A 73 5.01 24.90 5.98
N ASN A 74 5.00 24.64 7.28
CA ASN A 74 5.29 25.63 8.34
C ASN A 74 6.63 26.38 8.14
N SER A 75 7.60 25.79 7.45
CA SER A 75 8.81 26.49 7.01
C SER A 75 9.35 25.91 5.71
N GLN A 76 10.11 26.71 4.97
CA GLN A 76 10.86 26.28 3.78
C GLN A 76 11.74 25.06 4.08
N LYS A 77 12.48 25.09 5.20
CA LYS A 77 13.33 23.98 5.63
C LYS A 77 12.55 22.70 5.89
N THR A 78 11.37 22.79 6.51
CA THR A 78 10.50 21.64 6.77
C THR A 78 10.01 21.04 5.46
N ARG A 79 9.54 21.86 4.53
CA ARG A 79 9.11 21.44 3.20
C ARG A 79 10.24 20.71 2.46
N ASP A 80 11.44 21.31 2.47
CA ASP A 80 12.60 20.75 1.79
C ASP A 80 13.04 19.42 2.41
N ASN A 81 13.00 19.28 3.74
CA ASN A 81 13.28 18.01 4.42
C ASN A 81 12.28 16.91 4.03
N ILE A 82 10.98 17.23 3.95
CA ILE A 82 9.94 16.27 3.54
C ILE A 82 10.18 15.84 2.08
N ASN A 83 10.39 16.80 1.18
CA ASN A 83 10.65 16.51 -0.24
C ASN A 83 11.97 15.75 -0.45
N GLN A 84 13.00 16.04 0.33
CA GLN A 84 14.26 15.29 0.32
C GLN A 84 14.04 13.85 0.79
N LYS A 85 13.20 13.64 1.82
CA LYS A 85 12.86 12.30 2.31
C LYS A 85 12.15 11.48 1.22
N ILE A 86 11.16 12.07 0.56
CA ILE A 86 10.45 11.46 -0.59
C ILE A 86 11.44 11.14 -1.71
N ALA A 87 12.27 12.11 -2.13
CA ALA A 87 13.29 11.90 -3.14
C ALA A 87 14.21 10.71 -2.83
N SER A 88 14.61 10.57 -1.56
CA SER A 88 15.47 9.46 -1.13
C SER A 88 14.85 8.07 -1.32
N HIS A 89 13.52 7.95 -1.28
CA HIS A 89 12.83 6.67 -1.53
C HIS A 89 12.97 6.20 -2.99
N PHE A 90 13.15 7.15 -3.91
CA PHE A 90 13.47 6.94 -5.32
C PHE A 90 15.00 6.90 -5.60
N GLY A 91 15.83 7.01 -4.57
CA GLY A 91 17.29 7.08 -4.70
C GLY A 91 17.80 8.42 -5.28
N ALA A 92 16.98 9.46 -5.21
CA ALA A 92 17.32 10.84 -5.56
C ALA A 92 17.74 11.64 -4.31
N SER A 93 18.54 12.69 -4.50
CA SER A 93 18.90 13.60 -3.40
C SER A 93 17.94 14.79 -3.30
N ASP A 94 17.31 15.14 -4.42
CA ASP A 94 16.35 16.23 -4.57
C ASP A 94 15.12 15.74 -5.35
N ILE A 95 13.94 16.30 -5.07
CA ILE A 95 12.69 15.88 -5.70
C ILE A 95 12.69 16.11 -7.22
N ASN A 96 13.41 17.13 -7.69
CA ASN A 96 13.57 17.42 -9.12
C ASN A 96 14.50 16.43 -9.84
N GLU A 97 15.29 15.63 -9.09
CA GLU A 97 16.16 14.61 -9.66
C GLU A 97 15.46 13.27 -9.88
N ILE A 98 14.24 13.07 -9.38
CA ILE A 98 13.54 11.76 -9.43
C ILE A 98 13.43 11.26 -10.88
N GLU A 99 12.95 12.10 -11.79
CA GLU A 99 12.82 11.72 -13.21
C GLU A 99 14.19 11.36 -13.82
N THR A 100 15.24 12.14 -13.51
CA THR A 100 16.61 11.86 -13.98
C THR A 100 17.13 10.51 -13.44
N LYS A 101 16.81 10.16 -12.18
CA LYS A 101 17.17 8.86 -11.61
C LYS A 101 16.45 7.72 -12.31
N ILE A 102 15.18 7.90 -12.67
CA ILE A 102 14.41 6.92 -13.44
C ILE A 102 14.99 6.77 -14.85
N ASP A 103 15.35 7.86 -15.54
CA ASP A 103 15.99 7.80 -16.85
C ASP A 103 17.35 7.05 -16.78
N LYS A 104 18.13 7.27 -15.72
CA LYS A 104 19.37 6.52 -15.47
C LYS A 104 19.11 5.04 -15.24
N TYR A 105 18.09 4.68 -14.46
CA TYR A 105 17.66 3.30 -14.24
C TYR A 105 17.28 2.62 -15.55
N ILE A 106 16.46 3.28 -16.39
CA ILE A 106 16.09 2.79 -17.73
C ILE A 106 17.33 2.54 -18.58
N GLY A 107 18.28 3.48 -18.59
CA GLY A 107 19.54 3.33 -19.32
C GLY A 107 20.37 2.12 -18.85
N LEU A 108 20.45 1.90 -17.54
CA LEU A 108 21.12 0.73 -16.94
C LEU A 108 20.42 -0.57 -17.32
N TYR A 109 19.09 -0.62 -17.23
CA TYR A 109 18.29 -1.78 -17.59
C TYR A 109 18.48 -2.18 -19.06
N LYS A 110 18.39 -1.22 -19.99
CA LYS A 110 18.64 -1.44 -21.42
C LYS A 110 20.05 -1.98 -21.67
N ARG A 111 21.08 -1.38 -21.05
CA ARG A 111 22.47 -1.85 -21.17
C ARG A 111 22.65 -3.28 -20.63
N PHE A 112 22.05 -3.58 -19.48
CA PHE A 112 22.09 -4.91 -18.88
C PHE A 112 21.48 -5.96 -19.80
N ARG A 113 20.28 -5.71 -20.35
CA ARG A 113 19.61 -6.66 -21.24
C ARG A 113 20.36 -6.89 -22.54
N ARG A 114 20.87 -5.82 -23.16
CA ARG A 114 21.75 -5.95 -24.34
C ARG A 114 22.99 -6.78 -24.05
N LYS A 115 23.68 -6.53 -22.93
CA LYS A 115 24.87 -7.30 -22.53
C LYS A 115 24.55 -8.79 -22.30
N LYS A 116 23.35 -9.09 -21.82
CA LYS A 116 22.90 -10.47 -21.58
C LYS A 116 22.34 -11.16 -22.84
N GLY A 117 22.24 -10.46 -23.97
CA GLY A 117 21.60 -10.99 -25.18
C GLY A 117 20.09 -11.24 -24.99
N ILE A 118 19.46 -10.57 -24.02
CA ILE A 118 18.04 -10.77 -23.70
C ILE A 118 17.21 -9.75 -24.48
N ASP A 119 16.98 -10.05 -25.77
CA ASP A 119 16.12 -9.28 -26.69
C ASP A 119 14.68 -9.82 -26.75
N SER A 120 14.18 -10.40 -25.65
CA SER A 120 12.79 -10.86 -25.61
C SER A 120 11.78 -9.70 -25.73
N LEU A 121 10.68 -9.96 -26.45
CA LEU A 121 9.46 -9.14 -26.45
C LEU A 121 8.73 -9.12 -25.09
N SER A 122 9.27 -9.76 -24.04
CA SER A 122 8.60 -9.82 -22.74
C SER A 122 8.50 -8.41 -22.17
N LYS A 123 7.26 -7.98 -21.94
CA LYS A 123 6.93 -6.70 -21.33
C LYS A 123 7.47 -6.64 -19.90
N HIS A 124 8.26 -5.62 -19.62
CA HIS A 124 8.64 -5.25 -18.27
C HIS A 124 7.83 -4.03 -17.84
N THR A 125 7.23 -4.10 -16.67
CA THR A 125 6.55 -2.96 -16.05
C THR A 125 7.06 -2.79 -14.64
N SER A 126 7.43 -1.56 -14.29
CA SER A 126 7.78 -1.18 -12.93
C SER A 126 7.02 0.10 -12.59
N ASN A 127 6.17 0.05 -11.58
CA ASN A 127 5.46 1.21 -11.08
C ASN A 127 6.01 1.57 -9.70
N PHE A 128 6.14 2.87 -9.45
CA PHE A 128 6.58 3.42 -8.18
C PHE A 128 5.58 4.48 -7.73
N TYR A 129 4.91 4.23 -6.62
CA TYR A 129 3.88 5.11 -6.08
C TYR A 129 4.21 5.50 -4.66
N GLU A 130 4.54 6.77 -4.44
CA GLU A 130 4.55 7.34 -3.10
C GLU A 130 3.22 8.05 -2.84
N ARG A 131 2.57 7.79 -1.71
CA ARG A 131 1.27 8.38 -1.36
C ARG A 131 1.24 8.86 0.09
N VAL A 132 0.57 9.99 0.32
CA VAL A 132 0.18 10.42 1.67
C VAL A 132 -0.97 9.54 2.14
N LEU A 133 -0.71 8.69 3.14
CA LEU A 133 -1.72 7.82 3.75
C LEU A 133 -2.53 8.55 4.81
N TYR A 134 -1.86 9.42 5.55
CA TYR A 134 -2.44 10.20 6.63
C TYR A 134 -1.60 11.44 6.87
N LEU A 135 -2.25 12.57 7.10
CA LEU A 135 -1.60 13.83 7.40
C LEU A 135 -2.40 14.56 8.47
N SER A 136 -1.73 14.85 9.58
CA SER A 136 -2.24 15.62 10.70
C SER A 136 -1.21 16.64 11.16
N PRO A 137 -1.53 17.50 12.14
CA PRO A 137 -0.54 18.36 12.78
C PRO A 137 0.65 17.62 13.39
N ASN A 138 0.50 16.33 13.76
CA ASN A 138 1.48 15.58 14.54
C ASN A 138 2.13 14.42 13.80
N ALA A 139 1.55 13.95 12.69
CA ALA A 139 2.03 12.81 11.94
C ALA A 139 1.81 13.00 10.43
N LEU A 140 2.82 12.64 9.65
CA LEU A 140 2.73 12.42 8.22
C LEU A 140 3.10 10.96 7.94
N SER A 141 2.11 10.17 7.53
CA SER A 141 2.33 8.81 7.08
C SER A 141 2.41 8.76 5.57
N LEU A 142 3.49 8.18 5.07
CA LEU A 142 3.72 7.95 3.64
C LEU A 142 3.75 6.45 3.36
N SER A 143 3.26 6.07 2.19
CA SER A 143 3.50 4.76 1.60
C SER A 143 4.39 4.90 0.38
N PHE A 144 5.33 4.00 0.19
CA PHE A 144 6.07 3.82 -1.06
C PHE A 144 5.84 2.40 -1.55
N GLU A 145 5.08 2.30 -2.63
CA GLU A 145 4.76 1.06 -3.30
C GLU A 145 5.64 0.90 -4.55
N SER A 146 6.23 -0.28 -4.72
CA SER A 146 6.88 -0.69 -5.96
C SER A 146 6.26 -2.00 -6.42
N ASN A 147 5.65 -1.98 -7.59
CA ASN A 147 4.99 -3.15 -8.15
C ASN A 147 5.25 -3.29 -9.65
N GLY A 148 4.89 -4.43 -10.21
CA GLY A 148 4.87 -4.60 -11.65
C GLY A 148 5.15 -6.03 -12.09
N LEU A 149 5.67 -6.15 -13.29
CA LEU A 149 5.95 -7.42 -13.95
C LEU A 149 7.40 -7.39 -14.44
N ASN A 150 8.24 -8.24 -13.86
CA ASN A 150 9.54 -8.52 -14.45
C ASN A 150 9.42 -9.66 -15.48
N SER A 151 10.54 -10.08 -16.08
CA SER A 151 10.56 -10.98 -17.24
C SER A 151 9.71 -12.24 -17.11
N GLU A 152 9.36 -12.69 -15.89
CA GLU A 152 8.50 -13.85 -15.67
C GLU A 152 7.62 -13.80 -14.40
N ARG A 153 7.70 -12.75 -13.57
CA ARG A 153 7.00 -12.72 -12.27
C ARG A 153 6.45 -11.34 -11.93
N GLN A 154 5.21 -11.34 -11.46
CA GLN A 154 4.65 -10.19 -10.77
C GLN A 154 5.41 -9.96 -9.46
N PHE A 155 5.53 -8.70 -9.07
CA PHE A 155 6.06 -8.33 -7.75
C PHE A 155 5.27 -7.16 -7.18
N GLU A 156 5.22 -7.11 -5.85
CA GLU A 156 4.72 -6.01 -5.06
C GLU A 156 5.61 -5.84 -3.84
N ARG A 157 5.90 -4.59 -3.49
CA ARG A 157 6.57 -4.19 -2.26
C ARG A 157 5.92 -2.92 -1.74
N LEU A 158 5.58 -2.88 -0.46
CA LEU A 158 5.10 -1.69 0.22
C LEU A 158 6.03 -1.37 1.38
N ARG A 159 6.47 -0.11 1.44
CA ARG A 159 7.16 0.46 2.60
C ARG A 159 6.30 1.58 3.16
N LEU A 160 6.18 1.61 4.47
CA LEU A 160 5.44 2.58 5.23
C LEU A 160 6.45 3.46 5.98
N PHE A 161 6.21 4.76 6.00
CA PHE A 161 7.05 5.72 6.68
C PHE A 161 6.21 6.63 7.54
N LEU A 162 6.77 7.01 8.69
CA LEU A 162 6.17 7.94 9.61
C LEU A 162 7.14 9.11 9.80
N LEU A 163 6.68 10.33 9.52
CA LEU A 163 7.44 11.56 9.61
C LEU A 163 6.74 12.56 10.54
N ASP A 164 7.54 13.39 11.18
CA ASP A 164 7.07 14.61 11.84
C ASP A 164 6.77 15.68 10.78
N PRO A 165 5.51 16.10 10.59
CA PRO A 165 5.14 17.10 9.58
C PRO A 165 5.74 18.49 9.86
N LYS A 166 6.17 18.77 11.11
CA LYS A 166 6.77 20.05 11.50
C LYS A 166 8.25 20.12 11.18
N THR A 167 8.93 18.98 11.08
CA THR A 167 10.39 18.94 10.90
C THR A 167 10.86 18.14 9.68
N GLY A 168 10.00 17.28 9.11
CA GLY A 168 10.34 16.33 8.04
C GLY A 168 11.20 15.15 8.49
N LYS A 169 11.43 14.98 9.81
CA LYS A 169 12.25 13.89 10.36
C LYS A 169 11.43 12.63 10.55
N SER A 170 12.07 11.47 10.44
CA SER A 170 11.46 10.19 10.80
C SER A 170 10.99 10.15 12.25
N GLN A 171 9.85 9.51 12.46
CA GLN A 171 9.27 9.18 13.76
C GLN A 171 9.03 7.67 13.86
N THR A 172 8.86 7.18 15.07
CA THR A 172 8.47 5.80 15.38
C THR A 172 7.19 5.79 16.21
N LEU A 173 6.63 4.61 16.45
CA LEU A 173 5.48 4.45 17.33
C LEU A 173 5.79 4.91 18.78
N ASP A 174 7.06 4.92 19.19
CA ASP A 174 7.50 5.45 20.49
C ASP A 174 7.16 6.92 20.69
N ASN A 175 7.01 7.70 19.61
CA ASN A 175 6.58 9.09 19.69
C ASN A 175 5.09 9.25 20.04
N PHE A 176 4.29 8.19 19.91
CA PHE A 176 2.83 8.22 20.00
C PHE A 176 2.26 7.28 21.07
N LEU A 177 2.97 6.21 21.38
CA LEU A 177 2.57 5.18 22.36
C LEU A 177 3.41 5.27 23.64
N LYS A 178 2.80 4.93 24.78
CA LYS A 178 3.44 4.94 26.11
C LYS A 178 4.62 3.96 26.15
N PRO A 179 5.72 4.28 26.87
CA PRO A 179 6.83 3.35 27.03
C PRO A 179 6.40 1.94 27.47
N GLY A 180 6.96 0.91 26.82
CA GLY A 180 6.59 -0.49 27.07
C GLY A 180 5.27 -0.91 26.41
N TYR A 181 4.85 -0.27 25.31
CA TYR A 181 3.64 -0.63 24.59
C TYR A 181 3.78 -1.95 23.81
N ASP A 182 5.00 -2.39 23.52
CA ASP A 182 5.31 -3.43 22.52
C ASP A 182 4.56 -4.75 22.76
N GLU A 183 4.60 -5.25 23.99
CA GLU A 183 3.93 -6.51 24.35
C GLU A 183 2.40 -6.39 24.22
N LYS A 184 1.82 -5.30 24.75
CA LYS A 184 0.38 -5.06 24.69
C LYS A 184 -0.10 -4.86 23.25
N LEU A 185 0.68 -4.15 22.44
CA LEU A 185 0.39 -3.92 21.03
C LEU A 185 0.49 -5.22 20.23
N THR A 186 1.52 -6.03 20.49
CA THR A 186 1.71 -7.35 19.85
C THR A 186 0.58 -8.29 20.19
N ASN A 187 0.17 -8.37 21.47
CA ASN A 187 -0.95 -9.21 21.91
C ASN A 187 -2.27 -8.77 21.26
N LEU A 188 -2.50 -7.45 21.14
CA LEU A 188 -3.67 -6.91 20.45
C LEU A 188 -3.63 -7.27 18.95
N GLY A 189 -2.47 -7.12 18.31
CA GLY A 189 -2.23 -7.50 16.93
C GLY A 189 -2.49 -8.99 16.68
N GLU A 190 -1.99 -9.87 17.55
CA GLU A 190 -2.19 -11.32 17.44
C GLU A 190 -3.66 -11.70 17.59
N SER A 191 -4.35 -11.11 18.56
CA SER A 191 -5.78 -11.34 18.77
C SER A 191 -6.60 -10.96 17.53
N ILE A 192 -6.32 -9.78 16.95
CA ILE A 192 -6.97 -9.31 15.71
C ILE A 192 -6.62 -10.24 14.54
N PHE A 193 -5.34 -10.62 14.41
CA PHE A 193 -4.85 -11.51 13.37
C PHE A 193 -5.58 -12.86 13.44
N ARG A 194 -5.56 -13.54 14.59
CA ARG A 194 -6.21 -14.84 14.79
C ARG A 194 -7.70 -14.77 14.51
N LYS A 195 -8.38 -13.73 15.00
CA LYS A 195 -9.81 -13.51 14.71
C LYS A 195 -10.08 -13.35 13.22
N LYS A 196 -9.26 -12.56 12.50
CA LYS A 196 -9.38 -12.36 11.04
C LYS A 196 -9.15 -13.66 10.26
N GLN A 197 -8.30 -14.55 10.78
CA GLN A 197 -7.99 -15.84 10.18
C GLN A 197 -8.87 -17.01 10.67
N GLY A 198 -9.81 -16.76 11.59
CA GLY A 198 -10.64 -17.81 12.18
C GLY A 198 -9.88 -18.81 13.07
N LEU A 199 -8.73 -18.40 13.61
CA LEU A 199 -7.87 -19.26 14.42
C LEU A 199 -8.24 -19.22 15.90
N THR A 200 -8.09 -20.34 16.58
CA THR A 200 -8.15 -20.37 18.05
C THR A 200 -6.89 -19.75 18.69
N THR A 201 -6.95 -19.45 19.99
CA THR A 201 -5.85 -18.84 20.75
C THR A 201 -4.56 -19.63 20.65
N ASP A 202 -4.65 -20.96 20.70
CA ASP A 202 -3.51 -21.87 20.78
C ASP A 202 -3.23 -22.60 19.47
N GLU A 203 -3.96 -22.24 18.40
CA GLU A 203 -3.77 -22.85 17.10
C GLU A 203 -2.36 -22.60 16.58
N ASN A 204 -1.75 -23.67 16.05
CA ASN A 204 -0.41 -23.62 15.50
C ASN A 204 -0.42 -22.83 14.18
N LEU A 205 0.25 -21.66 14.17
CA LEU A 205 0.31 -20.74 13.04
C LEU A 205 0.87 -21.41 11.78
N PHE A 206 1.88 -22.27 11.91
CA PHE A 206 2.45 -23.01 10.77
C PHE A 206 1.45 -23.98 10.15
N LYS A 207 0.72 -24.75 10.95
CA LYS A 207 -0.36 -25.63 10.46
C LYS A 207 -1.50 -24.85 9.80
N ALA A 208 -1.71 -23.60 10.23
CA ALA A 208 -2.65 -22.67 9.62
C ALA A 208 -2.12 -21.95 8.36
N GLY A 209 -0.90 -22.28 7.90
CA GLY A 209 -0.30 -21.73 6.67
C GLY A 209 0.55 -20.47 6.87
N PHE A 210 0.86 -20.09 8.12
CA PHE A 210 1.65 -18.90 8.42
C PHE A 210 3.08 -19.23 8.85
N LEU A 211 4.04 -18.54 8.24
CA LEU A 211 5.48 -18.78 8.38
C LEU A 211 6.14 -17.84 9.40
N PHE A 212 5.48 -17.59 10.52
CA PHE A 212 6.05 -16.81 11.61
C PHE A 212 7.26 -17.54 12.23
N GLU A 213 8.35 -16.83 12.45
CA GLU A 213 9.58 -17.40 13.03
C GLU A 213 9.31 -18.03 14.40
N GLY A 214 9.74 -19.28 14.58
CA GLY A 214 9.50 -20.04 15.80
C GLY A 214 8.01 -20.27 16.11
N ASN A 215 7.13 -20.14 15.11
CA ASN A 215 5.68 -20.24 15.26
C ASN A 215 5.12 -19.22 16.28
N ARG A 216 5.72 -18.02 16.35
CA ARG A 216 5.32 -16.93 17.24
C ARG A 216 4.94 -15.68 16.46
N PHE A 217 3.74 -15.16 16.71
CA PHE A 217 3.29 -13.92 16.11
C PHE A 217 4.22 -12.76 16.47
N TYR A 218 4.47 -11.88 15.50
CA TYR A 218 5.16 -10.60 15.70
C TYR A 218 4.55 -9.54 14.80
N LEU A 219 4.54 -8.28 15.24
CA LEU A 219 4.15 -7.15 14.40
C LEU A 219 5.28 -6.75 13.45
N SER A 220 4.93 -6.39 12.21
CA SER A 220 5.92 -5.90 11.26
C SER A 220 6.55 -4.58 11.74
N ASP A 221 7.83 -4.38 11.49
CA ASP A 221 8.49 -3.07 11.63
C ASP A 221 7.95 -2.03 10.63
N ASN A 222 7.50 -2.50 9.47
CA ASN A 222 6.81 -1.75 8.44
C ASN A 222 5.39 -1.35 8.87
N SER A 223 5.29 -0.17 9.48
CA SER A 223 4.04 0.37 10.02
C SER A 223 3.86 1.86 9.76
N ALA A 224 2.61 2.30 9.76
CA ALA A 224 2.23 3.70 9.65
C ALA A 224 0.98 4.01 10.48
N LEU A 225 0.86 5.27 10.88
CA LEU A 225 -0.37 5.79 11.50
C LEU A 225 -1.40 6.10 10.41
N THR A 226 -2.65 5.83 10.72
CA THR A 226 -3.81 6.15 9.87
C THR A 226 -4.87 6.84 10.71
N GLU A 227 -5.87 7.43 10.05
CA GLU A 227 -7.01 8.06 10.74
C GLU A 227 -7.69 7.09 11.72
N ASP A 228 -7.80 5.82 11.34
CA ASP A 228 -8.54 4.82 12.11
C ASP A 228 -7.65 3.90 12.97
N GLY A 229 -6.35 4.17 13.12
CA GLY A 229 -5.44 3.33 13.91
C GLY A 229 -4.06 3.13 13.31
N ILE A 230 -3.43 1.99 13.60
CA ILE A 230 -2.07 1.66 13.13
C ILE A 230 -2.16 0.56 12.06
N LEU A 231 -1.56 0.82 10.91
CA LEU A 231 -1.41 -0.15 9.83
C LEU A 231 -0.04 -0.82 9.93
N PHE A 232 -0.02 -2.15 9.89
CA PHE A 232 1.17 -2.99 9.75
C PHE A 232 1.08 -3.74 8.42
N TYR A 233 2.18 -3.80 7.69
CA TYR A 233 2.23 -4.48 6.40
C TYR A 233 3.39 -5.47 6.29
N TYR A 234 3.08 -6.73 6.07
CA TYR A 234 4.04 -7.78 5.78
C TYR A 234 4.14 -7.94 4.27
N ASN A 235 5.33 -7.72 3.70
CA ASN A 235 5.57 -7.91 2.27
C ASN A 235 5.31 -9.36 1.82
N PRO A 236 4.99 -9.60 0.53
CA PRO A 236 4.80 -10.96 0.02
C PRO A 236 5.97 -11.87 0.39
N GLY A 237 5.67 -13.08 0.83
CA GLY A 237 6.63 -14.09 1.28
C GLY A 237 7.14 -13.91 2.72
N LYS A 238 6.68 -12.88 3.46
CA LYS A 238 7.19 -12.59 4.80
C LYS A 238 6.59 -13.47 5.89
N ILE A 239 5.29 -13.76 5.81
CA ILE A 239 4.55 -14.57 6.81
C ILE A 239 3.68 -15.66 6.17
N THR A 240 3.70 -15.79 4.84
CA THR A 240 3.01 -16.82 4.05
C THR A 240 3.93 -17.24 2.90
N ASP A 241 3.60 -18.34 2.21
CA ASP A 241 4.27 -18.76 0.97
C ASP A 241 3.85 -17.95 -0.27
N ASN A 242 2.82 -17.11 -0.15
CA ASN A 242 2.35 -16.22 -1.20
C ASN A 242 3.41 -15.15 -1.53
N MET A 243 3.93 -15.19 -2.76
CA MET A 243 4.98 -14.29 -3.26
C MET A 243 4.43 -13.09 -4.05
N VAL A 244 3.11 -12.99 -4.20
CA VAL A 244 2.44 -11.97 -5.03
C VAL A 244 1.84 -10.86 -4.15
N GLU A 245 1.04 -11.23 -3.15
CA GLU A 245 0.30 -10.27 -2.32
C GLU A 245 0.86 -10.23 -0.89
N GLY A 246 0.93 -9.02 -0.31
CA GLY A 246 1.31 -8.83 1.08
C GLY A 246 0.15 -9.06 2.04
N TYR A 247 0.43 -8.93 3.33
CA TYR A 247 -0.59 -9.03 4.38
C TYR A 247 -0.71 -7.72 5.15
N GLU A 248 -1.93 -7.19 5.20
CA GLU A 248 -2.29 -6.02 6.00
C GLU A 248 -2.96 -6.42 7.32
N LEU A 249 -2.41 -5.87 8.41
CA LEU A 249 -3.00 -5.90 9.74
C LEU A 249 -3.23 -4.47 10.22
N LYS A 250 -4.49 -4.12 10.46
CA LYS A 250 -4.87 -2.84 11.03
C LYS A 250 -5.31 -3.03 12.48
N ILE A 251 -4.66 -2.31 13.38
CA ILE A 251 -5.08 -2.24 14.78
C ILE A 251 -5.94 -0.97 14.95
N PRO A 252 -7.25 -1.11 15.24
CA PRO A 252 -8.16 0.03 15.33
C PRO A 252 -7.80 0.99 16.46
N LEU A 253 -8.01 2.29 16.24
CA LEU A 253 -7.73 3.35 17.19
C LEU A 253 -8.41 3.14 18.56
N ASP A 254 -9.66 2.66 18.56
CA ASP A 254 -10.41 2.38 19.78
C ASP A 254 -9.76 1.34 20.68
N SER A 255 -9.01 0.40 20.08
CA SER A 255 -8.29 -0.64 20.83
C SER A 255 -6.98 -0.12 21.43
N LEU A 256 -6.52 1.06 21.02
CA LEU A 256 -5.23 1.65 21.40
C LEU A 256 -5.35 2.68 22.53
N GLN A 257 -6.55 3.02 22.99
CA GLN A 257 -6.79 4.13 23.93
C GLN A 257 -5.88 4.12 25.16
N THR A 258 -5.61 2.95 25.74
CA THR A 258 -4.76 2.82 26.93
C THR A 258 -3.27 2.91 26.61
N LEU A 259 -2.87 2.71 25.35
CA LEU A 259 -1.49 2.74 24.87
C LEU A 259 -1.06 4.11 24.35
N ILE A 260 -2.00 4.96 23.91
CA ILE A 260 -1.67 6.27 23.34
C ILE A 260 -1.17 7.24 24.43
N GLN A 261 -0.05 7.91 24.15
CA GLN A 261 0.46 9.05 24.93
C GLN A 261 0.34 10.37 24.19
N LYS A 262 0.42 10.36 22.86
CA LYS A 262 0.29 11.55 22.00
C LYS A 262 -0.66 11.20 20.86
N LYS A 263 -1.71 12.00 20.68
CA LYS A 263 -2.61 11.85 19.54
C LYS A 263 -1.92 12.26 18.24
N TRP A 264 -2.05 11.43 17.23
CA TRP A 264 -1.78 11.78 15.84
C TRP A 264 -3.06 12.23 15.16
#